data_AF-A0A5K7Z8V6-F1
#
_entry.id   AF-A0A5K7Z8V6-F1
#
_cell.length_a   1.000
_cell.length_b   1.000
_cell.length_c   1.000
_cell.angle_alpha   90.00
_cell.angle_beta   90.00
_cell.angle_gamma   90.00
#
_symmetry.space_group_name_H-M   'P 1'
#
loop_
_entity.id
_entity.type
_entity.pdbx_description
1 polymer ?
#
loop_
_entity_poly.entity_id
_entity_poly.type
_entity_poly.pdbx_seq_one_letter_code
_entity_poly.pdbx_strand_id
1 'polypeptide(L)' 'MTRTQIYLTDKQRAELAMIAKQFGKKQSEIIREAIDRFIDQTGQSRKETALREAAGIWKDRKDLPDFRAIRSEWDR' A
#
# COMPACT_ATOMS: atom_id res chain seq x y z
N MET A 1 -1.97 -16.77 -11.53
CA MET A 1 -1.66 -16.85 -10.09
C MET A 1 -0.74 -18.01 -9.83
N THR A 2 0.26 -17.83 -8.96
CA THR A 2 1.13 -18.92 -8.49
C THR A 2 0.51 -19.55 -7.26
N ARG A 3 0.51 -20.90 -7.17
CA ARG A 3 -0.01 -21.61 -6.00
C ARG A 3 1.01 -21.50 -4.87
N THR A 4 0.57 -20.98 -3.72
CA THR A 4 1.40 -20.85 -2.51
C THR A 4 0.73 -21.60 -1.37
N GLN A 5 1.51 -22.40 -0.63
CA GLN A 5 1.07 -22.98 0.64
C GLN A 5 1.38 -22.00 1.77
N ILE A 6 0.42 -21.85 2.68
CA ILE A 6 0.56 -21.06 3.90
C ILE A 6 0.14 -21.90 5.10
N TYR A 7 0.82 -21.71 6.22
CA TYR A 7 0.44 -22.34 7.48
C TYR A 7 -0.54 -21.43 8.21
N LEU A 8 -1.64 -22.01 8.67
CA LEU A 8 -2.65 -21.34 9.47
C LEU A 8 -2.87 -22.19 10.72
N THR A 9 -3.17 -21.53 11.84
CA THR A 9 -3.69 -22.23 13.02
C THR A 9 -5.09 -22.78 12.71
N ASP A 10 -5.51 -23.81 13.45
CA ASP A 10 -6.87 -24.36 13.30
C ASP A 10 -7.94 -23.30 13.52
N LYS A 11 -7.71 -22.39 14.49
CA LYS A 11 -8.60 -21.24 14.74
C LYS A 11 -8.68 -20.33 13.50
N GLN A 12 -7.55 -19.93 12.92
CA GLN A 12 -7.54 -19.08 11.72
C GLN A 12 -8.26 -19.73 10.55
N ARG A 13 -8.06 -21.05 10.36
CA ARG A 13 -8.74 -21.81 9.31
C ARG A 13 -10.26 -21.86 9.52
N ALA A 14 -10.70 -22.05 10.76
CA ALA A 14 -12.13 -22.07 11.10
C ALA A 14 -12.78 -20.70 10.88
N GLU A 15 -12.15 -19.62 11.37
CA GLU A 15 -12.61 -18.24 11.16
C GLU A 15 -12.69 -17.90 9.67
N LEU A 16 -11.65 -18.24 8.90
CA LEU A 16 -11.62 -18.02 7.46
C LEU A 16 -12.76 -18.74 6.72
N ALA A 17 -13.08 -19.97 7.14
CA ALA A 17 -14.20 -20.73 6.58
C ALA A 17 -15.55 -20.07 6.90
N MET A 18 -15.73 -19.55 8.12
CA MET A 18 -16.94 -18.82 8.50
C MET A 18 -17.11 -17.53 7.69
N ILE A 19 -16.04 -16.74 7.56
CA ILE A 19 -16.02 -15.51 6.76
C ILE A 19 -16.36 -15.83 5.30
N ALA A 20 -15.68 -16.81 4.71
CA ALA A 20 -15.93 -17.23 3.34
C ALA A 20 -17.41 -17.60 3.11
N LYS A 21 -18.01 -18.35 4.05
CA LYS A 21 -19.44 -18.70 4.01
C LYS A 21 -20.33 -17.47 4.12
N GLN A 22 -20.05 -16.55 5.04
CA GLN A 22 -20.82 -15.32 5.25
C GLN A 22 -20.85 -14.44 3.99
N PHE A 23 -19.72 -14.35 3.28
CA PHE A 23 -19.60 -13.52 2.07
C PHE A 23 -19.89 -14.27 0.77
N GLY A 24 -20.19 -15.57 0.81
CA GLY A 24 -20.40 -16.40 -0.38
C GLY A 24 -19.16 -16.50 -1.29
N LYS A 25 -17.96 -16.38 -0.71
CA LYS A 25 -16.68 -16.38 -1.43
C LYS A 25 -15.86 -17.63 -1.12
N LYS A 26 -14.86 -17.92 -1.95
CA LYS A 26 -13.85 -18.95 -1.64
C LYS A 26 -12.87 -18.44 -0.60
N GLN A 27 -12.36 -19.32 0.26
CA GLN A 27 -11.32 -18.96 1.23
C GLN A 27 -10.07 -18.34 0.57
N SER A 28 -9.69 -18.84 -0.62
CA SER A 28 -8.58 -18.28 -1.41
C SER A 28 -8.86 -16.90 -1.97
N GLU A 29 -10.12 -16.49 -2.13
CA GLU A 29 -10.48 -15.10 -2.49
C GLU A 29 -10.32 -14.18 -1.30
N ILE A 30 -10.81 -14.59 -0.13
CA ILE A 30 -10.66 -13.82 1.12
C ILE A 30 -9.19 -13.63 1.48
N ILE A 31 -8.36 -14.67 1.39
CA ILE A 31 -6.92 -14.57 1.66
C ILE A 31 -6.27 -13.55 0.72
N ARG A 32 -6.60 -13.60 -0.58
CA ARG A 32 -6.02 -12.66 -1.55
C ARG A 32 -6.44 -11.22 -1.28
N GLU A 33 -7.73 -10.98 -1.06
CA GLU A 33 -8.24 -9.64 -0.73
C GLU A 33 -7.59 -9.09 0.54
N ALA A 34 -7.35 -9.94 1.55
CA ALA A 34 -6.65 -9.54 2.76
C ALA A 34 -5.18 -9.18 2.50
N ILE A 35 -4.48 -9.98 1.68
CA ILE A 35 -3.09 -9.71 1.29
C ILE A 35 -2.99 -8.41 0.48
N ASP A 36 -3.87 -8.21 -0.51
CA ASP A 36 -3.88 -7.01 -1.35
C ASP A 36 -4.08 -5.75 -0.49
N ARG A 37 -5.07 -5.77 0.42
CA ARG A 37 -5.31 -4.66 1.37
C ARG A 37 -4.10 -4.40 2.26
N PHE A 38 -3.44 -5.45 2.75
CA PHE A 38 -2.26 -5.30 3.59
C PHE A 38 -1.07 -4.70 2.83
N ILE A 39 -0.85 -5.12 1.58
CA ILE A 39 0.18 -4.56 0.71
C ILE A 39 -0.11 -3.09 0.43
N ASP A 40 -1.35 -2.74 0.11
CA ASP A 40 -1.74 -1.35 -0.18
C ASP A 40 -1.52 -0.43 1.03
N GLN A 41 -1.95 -0.87 2.22
CA GLN A 41 -1.76 -0.12 3.47
C GLN A 41 -0.27 0.07 3.78
N THR A 42 0.53 -0.99 3.64
CA THR A 42 1.98 -0.93 3.88
C THR A 42 2.69 -0.07 2.83
N GLY A 43 2.25 -0.14 1.57
CA GLY A 43 2.78 0.65 0.46
C GLY A 43 2.52 2.14 0.62
N GLN A 44 1.33 2.52 1.09
CA GLN A 44 1.01 3.91 1.42
C GLN A 44 1.93 4.45 2.52
N SER A 45 2.13 3.68 3.59
CA SER A 45 3.06 4.06 4.67
C SER A 45 4.50 4.24 4.17
N ARG A 46 4.97 3.37 3.26
CA ARG A 46 6.31 3.50 2.67
C ARG A 46 6.45 4.75 1.80
N LYS A 47 5.44 5.06 0.97
CA LYS A 47 5.42 6.27 0.16
C LYS A 47 5.42 7.53 1.03
N GLU A 48 4.60 7.55 2.07
CA GLU A 48 4.55 8.67 3.01
C GLU A 48 5.89 8.87 3.73
N THR A 49 6.49 7.78 4.20
CA THR A 49 7.82 7.82 4.84
C THR A 49 8.87 8.37 3.88
N ALA A 50 8.93 7.84 2.66
CA ALA A 50 9.89 8.31 1.65
C ALA A 50 9.68 9.79 1.30
N LEU A 51 8.43 10.27 1.21
CA LEU A 51 8.13 11.68 0.98
C LEU A 51 8.55 12.56 2.15
N ARG A 52 8.36 12.10 3.40
CA ARG A 52 8.80 12.82 4.60
C ARG A 52 10.33 12.89 4.68
N GLU A 53 11.01 11.79 4.39
CA GLU A 53 12.49 11.76 4.34
C GLU A 53 13.04 12.64 3.21
N ALA A 54 12.34 12.70 2.08
CA ALA A 54 12.72 13.56 0.96
C ALA A 54 12.33 15.04 1.14
N ALA A 55 11.47 15.34 2.11
CA ALA A 55 10.99 16.69 2.33
C ALA A 55 12.15 17.62 2.75
N GLY A 56 12.42 18.63 1.92
CA GLY A 56 13.45 19.62 2.21
C GLY A 56 14.87 19.23 1.77
N ILE A 57 15.07 18.12 1.05
CA ILE A 57 16.39 17.74 0.48
C ILE A 57 17.02 18.88 -0.35
N TRP A 58 16.19 19.75 -0.95
CA TRP A 58 16.61 20.86 -1.79
C TRP A 58 16.45 22.25 -1.15
N LYS A 59 16.05 22.33 0.14
CA LYS A 59 15.67 23.58 0.79
C LYS A 59 16.79 24.63 0.80
N ASP A 60 18.03 24.20 1.00
CA ASP A 60 19.19 25.09 1.15
C ASP A 60 20.15 25.04 -0.05
N ARG A 61 19.75 24.38 -1.14
CA ARG A 61 20.52 24.36 -2.38
C ARG A 61 20.33 25.66 -3.14
N LYS A 62 21.44 26.30 -3.48
CA LYS A 62 21.47 27.59 -4.19
C LYS A 62 21.66 27.47 -5.70
N ASP A 63 21.93 26.25 -6.17
CA ASP A 63 22.19 25.91 -7.57
C ASP A 63 20.93 25.44 -8.32
N LEU A 64 19.77 25.50 -7.67
CA LEU A 64 18.50 25.06 -8.23
C LEU A 64 17.68 26.24 -8.78
N PRO A 65 16.86 26.01 -9.82
CA PRO A 65 16.01 27.04 -10.41
C PRO A 65 14.86 27.44 -9.47
N ASP A 66 14.22 28.59 -9.73
CA ASP A 66 13.03 29.03 -9.00
C ASP A 66 11.83 28.13 -9.33
N PHE A 67 11.61 27.12 -8.51
CA PHE A 67 10.51 26.18 -8.65
C PHE A 67 9.13 26.83 -8.54
N ARG A 68 8.98 27.99 -7.90
CA ARG A 68 7.68 28.68 -7.82
C ARG A 68 7.31 29.28 -9.17
N ALA A 69 8.27 29.92 -9.83
CA ALA A 69 8.09 30.46 -11.17
C ALA A 69 7.71 29.34 -12.15
N ILE A 70 8.48 28.24 -12.17
CA ILE A 70 8.21 27.08 -13.03
C ILE A 70 6.82 26.51 -12.76
N ARG A 71 6.40 26.38 -11.48
CA ARG A 71 5.08 25.83 -11.14
C ARG A 71 3.93 26.71 -11.63
N SER A 72 4.07 28.03 -11.51
CA SER A 72 3.04 28.98 -11.98
C SER A 72 2.83 28.99 -13.49
N GLU A 73 3.79 28.48 -14.28
CA GLU A 73 3.62 28.33 -15.73
C GLU A 73 2.60 27.24 -16.10
N TRP A 74 2.36 26.28 -15.21
CA TRP A 74 1.46 25.14 -15.42
C TRP A 74 0.04 25.37 -14.89
N ASP A 75 -0.23 26.48 -14.19
CA ASP A 75 -1.56 26.85 -13.68
C ASP A 75 -2.49 27.46 -14.76
N ARG A 76 -2.20 27.19 -16.05
CA ARG A 76 -2.99 27.66 -17.21
C ARG A 76 -4.17 26.77 -17.55
#